data_AF-A0A959QN63-F1
#
_entry.id   AF-A0A959QN63-F1
#
_cell.length_a   1.000
_cell.length_b   1.000
_cell.length_c   1.000
_cell.angle_alpha   90.00
_cell.angle_beta   90.00
_cell.angle_gamma   90.00
#
_symmetry.space_group_name_H-M   'P 1'
#
loop_
_entity.id
_entity.type
_entity.pdbx_description
1 polymer ?
#
loop_
_entity_poly.entity_id
_entity_poly.type
_entity_poly.pdbx_seq_one_letter_code
_entity_poly.pdbx_strand_id
1 'polypeptide(L)'
;MNTGENQIAGFQDKSGLEAVLTTNKLFVRSMTRSETFALRAVVGCGIYDDIDTFTKELSNWNNTKSKQTLTLIIAGIAIVLSLTTGMIPVLFLAFILILIAFVFFNSGSKPVLFSYLRIITLGGTRDFKFDKSEAASESIADFISRLEETFTSYKQ
;
A
#
# COMPACT_ATOMS: atom_id res chain seq x y z
N MET A 1 -1.34 -15.87 22.15
CA MET A 1 -2.57 -15.42 22.84
C MET A 1 -3.48 -16.63 22.92
N ASN A 2 -3.79 -17.10 24.13
CA ASN A 2 -4.49 -18.37 24.35
C ASN A 2 -5.92 -18.06 24.79
N THR A 3 -6.86 -18.08 23.86
CA THR A 3 -8.30 -18.05 24.13
C THR A 3 -8.85 -19.40 23.74
N GLY A 4 -9.43 -20.12 24.70
CA GLY A 4 -9.99 -21.48 24.54
C GLY A 4 -11.24 -21.57 23.65
N GLU A 5 -11.32 -20.77 22.59
CA GLU A 5 -12.28 -20.96 21.49
C GLU A 5 -11.55 -21.60 20.31
N ASN A 6 -12.20 -22.55 19.65
CA ASN A 6 -11.60 -23.29 18.53
C ASN A 6 -11.37 -22.32 17.36
N GLN A 7 -10.11 -22.05 17.02
CA GLN A 7 -9.73 -21.17 15.92
C GLN A 7 -9.99 -21.89 14.60
N ILE A 8 -10.79 -21.26 13.73
CA ILE A 8 -11.17 -21.83 12.43
C ILE A 8 -10.20 -21.37 11.34
N ALA A 9 -9.81 -20.10 11.39
CA ALA A 9 -8.85 -19.50 10.46
C ALA A 9 -8.10 -18.33 11.11
N GLY A 10 -6.90 -18.06 10.62
CA GLY A 10 -6.10 -16.93 11.05
C GLY A 10 -5.29 -16.39 9.87
N PHE A 11 -5.21 -15.07 9.78
CA PHE A 11 -4.40 -14.35 8.82
C PHE A 11 -3.52 -13.36 9.58
N GLN A 12 -2.24 -13.31 9.25
CA GLN A 12 -1.32 -12.32 9.78
C GLN A 12 -0.41 -11.81 8.66
N ASP A 13 -0.46 -10.51 8.44
CA ASP A 13 0.39 -9.79 7.51
C ASP A 13 1.59 -9.15 8.25
N LYS A 14 2.72 -9.03 7.55
CA LYS A 14 3.93 -8.35 8.02
C LYS A 14 3.70 -6.86 8.28
N SER A 15 2.69 -6.29 7.63
CA SER A 15 2.25 -4.89 7.77
C SER A 15 1.39 -4.65 9.02
N GLY A 16 1.16 -5.69 9.84
CA GLY A 16 0.47 -5.60 11.12
C GLY A 16 -1.04 -5.75 11.05
N LEU A 17 -1.59 -6.29 9.95
CA LEU A 17 -2.97 -6.78 9.91
C LEU A 17 -3.00 -8.22 10.43
N GLU A 18 -3.75 -8.47 11.48
CA GLU A 18 -4.01 -9.79 12.06
C GLU A 18 -5.52 -9.98 12.13
N ALA A 19 -6.04 -11.00 11.44
CA ALA A 19 -7.45 -11.35 11.46
C ALA A 19 -7.60 -12.79 11.93
N VAL A 20 -8.36 -13.01 13.01
CA VAL A 20 -8.59 -14.33 13.60
C VAL A 20 -10.07 -14.62 13.63
N LEU A 21 -10.45 -15.73 13.01
CA LEU A 21 -11.80 -16.26 12.98
C LEU A 21 -11.94 -17.35 14.04
N THR A 22 -12.78 -17.11 15.04
CA THR A 22 -13.25 -18.14 15.97
C THR A 22 -14.67 -18.55 15.61
N THR A 23 -15.19 -19.60 16.24
CA THR A 23 -16.56 -20.09 15.98
C THR A 23 -17.63 -19.02 16.16
N ASN A 24 -17.42 -18.02 17.02
CA ASN A 24 -18.47 -17.03 17.35
C ASN A 24 -18.10 -15.59 16.97
N LYS A 25 -16.81 -15.30 16.80
CA LYS A 25 -16.30 -13.94 16.70
C LYS A 25 -15.21 -13.84 15.64
N LEU A 26 -15.16 -12.68 15.02
CA LEU A 26 -14.10 -12.26 14.12
C LEU A 26 -13.31 -11.15 14.81
N PHE A 27 -12.05 -11.43 15.09
CA PHE A 27 -11.10 -10.44 15.60
C PHE A 27 -10.31 -9.89 14.44
N VAL A 28 -10.28 -8.56 14.29
CA VAL A 28 -9.42 -7.90 13.31
C VAL A 28 -8.61 -6.83 14.00
N ARG A 29 -7.31 -6.94 13.86
CA ARG A 29 -6.33 -6.02 14.40
C ARG A 29 -5.51 -5.48 13.25
N SER A 30 -5.39 -4.17 13.22
CA SER A 30 -4.46 -3.43 12.36
C SER A 30 -3.48 -2.66 13.26
N MET A 31 -2.46 -2.06 12.65
CA MET A 31 -1.48 -1.22 13.38
C MET A 31 -2.11 -0.09 14.20
N THR A 32 -3.26 0.44 13.78
CA THR A 32 -3.91 1.59 14.43
C THR A 32 -5.18 1.23 15.19
N ARG A 33 -5.79 0.08 14.92
CA ARG A 33 -7.13 -0.25 15.44
C ARG A 33 -7.31 -1.75 15.63
N SER A 34 -7.92 -2.13 16.75
CA SER A 34 -8.35 -3.50 17.03
C SER A 34 -9.85 -3.52 17.24
N GLU A 35 -10.56 -4.35 16.50
CA GLU A 35 -12.02 -4.51 16.57
C GLU A 35 -12.40 -5.99 16.66
N THR A 36 -13.47 -6.26 17.40
CA THR A 36 -14.06 -7.60 17.51
C THR A 36 -15.50 -7.52 17.03
N PHE A 37 -15.83 -8.37 16.07
CA PHE A 37 -17.17 -8.49 15.51
C PHE A 37 -17.77 -9.82 15.94
N ALA A 38 -19.01 -9.82 16.42
CA ALA A 38 -19.77 -11.06 16.53
C ALA A 38 -20.14 -11.52 15.12
N LEU A 39 -19.97 -12.80 14.78
CA LEU A 39 -20.22 -13.30 13.42
C LEU A 39 -21.66 -13.04 12.96
N ARG A 40 -22.63 -13.12 13.88
CA ARG A 40 -24.04 -12.82 13.61
C ARG A 40 -24.31 -11.37 13.21
N ALA A 41 -23.43 -10.44 13.57
CA ALA A 41 -23.56 -9.02 13.24
C ALA A 41 -22.91 -8.66 11.90
N VAL A 42 -22.13 -9.57 11.32
CA VAL A 42 -21.46 -9.37 10.04
C VAL A 42 -22.36 -9.89 8.92
N VAL A 43 -22.59 -9.04 7.93
CA VAL A 43 -23.46 -9.29 6.78
C VAL A 43 -22.66 -9.86 5.61
N GLY A 44 -21.41 -9.42 5.47
CA GLY A 44 -20.45 -9.89 4.46
C GLY A 44 -19.04 -9.35 4.67
N CYS A 45 -18.08 -9.87 3.91
CA CYS A 45 -16.69 -9.42 3.88
C CYS A 45 -16.19 -9.33 2.43
N GLY A 46 -15.03 -8.71 2.21
CA GLY A 46 -14.39 -8.67 0.89
C GLY A 46 -13.05 -7.94 0.89
N ILE A 47 -12.35 -7.99 -0.23
CA ILE A 47 -11.12 -7.21 -0.48
C ILE A 47 -11.47 -6.02 -1.36
N TYR A 48 -11.01 -4.85 -0.97
CA TYR A 48 -11.06 -3.64 -1.77
C TYR A 48 -9.62 -3.22 -2.10
N ASP A 49 -9.27 -3.26 -3.39
CA ASP A 49 -7.98 -2.76 -3.87
C ASP A 49 -8.11 -1.27 -4.18
N ASP A 50 -7.24 -0.42 -3.60
CA ASP A 50 -7.27 1.02 -3.84
C ASP A 50 -6.47 1.40 -5.11
N ILE A 51 -7.02 0.98 -6.25
CA ILE A 51 -6.40 1.17 -7.57
C ILE A 51 -6.33 2.66 -7.93
N ASP A 52 -7.32 3.45 -7.53
CA ASP A 52 -7.38 4.88 -7.84
C ASP A 52 -6.26 5.66 -7.14
N THR A 53 -6.06 5.42 -5.85
CA THR A 53 -4.96 6.04 -5.10
C THR A 53 -3.62 5.58 -5.66
N PHE A 54 -3.45 4.28 -5.92
CA PHE A 54 -2.22 3.75 -6.51
C PHE A 54 -1.92 4.36 -7.89
N THR A 55 -2.92 4.46 -8.76
CA THR A 55 -2.77 5.05 -10.10
C THR A 55 -2.39 6.53 -10.01
N LYS A 56 -2.99 7.26 -9.07
CA LYS A 56 -2.67 8.67 -8.81
C LYS A 56 -1.23 8.83 -8.30
N GLU A 57 -0.80 7.99 -7.38
CA GLU A 57 0.57 7.98 -6.87
C GLU A 57 1.59 7.60 -7.95
N LEU A 58 1.26 6.61 -8.79
CA LEU A 58 2.08 6.19 -9.92
C LEU A 58 2.21 7.29 -10.98
N SER A 59 1.11 7.98 -11.30
CA SER A 59 1.12 9.14 -12.20
C SER A 59 1.96 10.27 -11.64
N ASN A 60 1.83 10.57 -10.34
CA ASN A 60 2.65 11.59 -9.68
C ASN A 60 4.13 11.23 -9.68
N TRP A 61 4.48 9.97 -9.43
CA TRP A 61 5.85 9.47 -9.50
C TRP A 61 6.43 9.55 -10.92
N ASN A 62 5.65 9.15 -11.94
CA ASN A 62 6.06 9.26 -13.34
C ASN A 62 6.19 10.72 -13.80
N ASN A 63 5.27 11.59 -13.42
CA ASN A 63 5.33 13.03 -13.74
C ASN A 63 6.51 13.71 -13.04
N THR A 64 6.83 13.27 -11.82
CA THR A 64 8.04 13.70 -11.12
C THR A 64 9.26 13.25 -11.92
N LYS A 65 9.38 11.97 -12.26
CA LYS A 65 10.48 11.46 -13.10
C LYS A 65 10.62 12.17 -14.45
N SER A 66 9.53 12.49 -15.12
CA SER A 66 9.55 13.20 -16.40
C SER A 66 10.13 14.62 -16.27
N LYS A 67 9.71 15.37 -15.24
CA LYS A 67 10.28 16.70 -14.93
C LYS A 67 11.76 16.61 -14.56
N GLN A 68 12.16 15.55 -13.88
CA GLN A 68 13.55 15.27 -13.52
C GLN A 68 14.43 15.00 -14.76
N THR A 69 13.94 14.25 -15.73
CA THR A 69 14.62 14.01 -17.02
C THR A 69 14.79 15.30 -17.81
N LEU A 70 13.78 16.17 -17.86
CA LEU A 70 13.85 17.45 -18.55
C LEU A 70 14.91 18.38 -17.93
N THR A 71 15.00 18.44 -16.60
CA THR A 71 16.03 19.21 -15.89
C THR A 71 17.45 18.71 -16.18
N LEU A 72 17.65 17.39 -16.26
CA LEU A 72 18.95 16.80 -16.63
C LEU A 72 19.36 17.16 -18.07
N ILE A 73 18.41 17.15 -19.01
CA ILE A 73 18.67 17.52 -20.40
C ILE A 73 19.08 18.99 -20.50
N ILE A 74 18.35 19.89 -19.82
CA ILE A 74 18.68 21.33 -19.80
C ILE A 74 20.05 21.57 -19.17
N ALA A 75 20.36 20.89 -18.05
CA ALA A 75 21.67 20.99 -17.41
C ALA A 75 22.80 20.48 -18.32
N GLY A 76 22.58 19.38 -19.05
CA GLY A 76 23.52 18.86 -20.04
C GLY A 76 23.80 19.84 -21.18
N ILE A 77 22.76 20.47 -21.74
CA ILE A 77 22.90 21.49 -22.80
C ILE A 77 23.67 22.71 -22.29
N ALA A 78 23.39 23.17 -21.06
CA ALA A 78 24.09 24.30 -20.44
C ALA A 78 25.59 24.03 -20.27
N ILE A 79 25.98 22.80 -19.92
CA ILE A 79 27.40 22.40 -19.81
C ILE A 79 28.10 22.46 -21.16
N VAL A 80 27.49 21.90 -22.21
CA VAL A 80 28.08 21.88 -23.56
C VAL A 80 28.29 23.30 -24.08
N LEU A 81 27.31 24.19 -23.93
CA LEU A 81 27.43 25.60 -24.33
C LEU A 81 28.51 26.35 -23.54
N SER A 82 28.64 26.05 -22.25
CA SER A 82 29.64 26.69 -21.38
C SER A 82 31.08 26.27 -21.72
N LEU A 83 31.29 25.02 -22.13
CA LEU A 83 32.59 24.53 -22.62
C LEU A 83 33.02 25.25 -23.91
N THR A 84 32.08 25.56 -24.81
CA THR A 84 32.39 26.25 -26.08
C THR A 84 32.72 27.73 -25.91
N THR A 85 32.30 28.34 -24.80
CA THR A 85 32.46 29.78 -24.54
C THR A 85 33.54 30.10 -23.49
N GLY A 86 34.13 29.08 -22.86
CA GLY A 86 35.17 29.25 -21.83
C GLY A 86 34.66 29.78 -20.49
N MET A 87 33.35 29.78 -20.25
CA MET A 87 32.74 30.33 -19.04
C MET A 87 32.80 29.32 -17.88
N ILE A 88 33.95 29.28 -17.20
CA ILE A 88 34.22 28.42 -16.03
C ILE A 88 33.16 28.54 -14.90
N PRO A 89 32.61 29.73 -14.56
CA PRO A 89 31.60 29.84 -13.49
C PRO A 89 30.29 29.09 -13.79
N VAL A 90 29.92 28.99 -15.07
CA VAL A 90 28.66 28.35 -15.48
C VAL A 90 28.77 26.82 -15.39
N LEU A 91 29.96 26.27 -15.62
CA LEU A 91 30.24 24.84 -15.42
C LEU A 91 30.10 24.43 -13.96
N PHE A 92 30.60 25.25 -13.05
CA PHE A 92 30.52 24.99 -11.61
C PHE A 92 29.06 24.98 -11.13
N LEU A 93 28.26 25.94 -11.60
CA LEU A 93 26.83 26.01 -11.29
C LEU A 93 26.05 24.81 -11.85
N ALA A 94 26.35 24.40 -13.09
CA ALA A 94 25.70 23.24 -13.71
C ALA A 94 26.07 21.93 -13.00
N PHE A 95 27.31 21.78 -12.54
CA PHE A 95 27.74 20.61 -11.77
C PHE A 95 27.03 20.51 -10.43
N ILE A 96 26.86 21.63 -9.72
CA ILE A 96 26.10 21.70 -8.47
C ILE A 96 24.63 21.33 -8.70
N LEU A 97 24.01 21.83 -9.77
CA LEU A 97 22.63 21.48 -10.12
C LEU A 97 22.46 19.99 -10.43
N ILE A 98 23.40 19.37 -11.13
CA ILE A 98 23.38 17.93 -11.41
C ILE A 98 23.56 17.11 -10.13
N LEU A 99 24.44 17.55 -9.23
CA LEU A 99 24.65 16.88 -7.95
C LEU A 99 23.38 16.92 -7.08
N ILE A 100 22.74 18.09 -6.98
CA ILE A 100 21.47 18.27 -6.26
C ILE A 100 20.38 17.40 -6.91
N ALA A 101 20.27 17.44 -8.24
CA ALA A 101 19.34 16.62 -8.99
C ALA A 101 19.55 15.12 -8.72
N PHE A 102 20.79 14.62 -8.76
CA PHE A 102 21.13 13.22 -8.49
C PHE A 102 20.73 12.77 -7.08
N VAL A 103 20.99 13.58 -6.06
CA VAL A 103 20.58 13.29 -4.68
C VAL A 103 19.06 13.23 -4.55
N PHE A 104 18.34 14.17 -5.17
CA PHE A 104 16.87 14.19 -5.13
C PHE A 104 16.23 13.07 -5.96
N PHE A 105 16.87 12.60 -7.03
CA PHE A 105 16.29 11.59 -7.93
C PHE A 105 16.36 10.18 -7.36
N ASN A 106 17.33 9.91 -6.48
CA ASN A 106 17.52 8.58 -5.91
C ASN A 106 16.70 8.30 -4.63
N SER A 107 15.96 9.30 -4.13
CA SER A 107 15.18 9.18 -2.88
C SER A 107 13.70 8.85 -3.07
N GLY A 108 13.23 8.63 -4.30
CA GLY A 108 11.83 8.28 -4.55
C GLY A 108 11.55 6.80 -4.29
N SER A 109 10.91 6.47 -3.17
CA SER A 109 10.34 5.13 -2.96
C SER A 109 9.30 4.82 -4.03
N LYS A 110 9.28 3.57 -4.52
CA LYS A 110 8.24 3.12 -5.46
C LYS A 110 6.89 3.12 -4.72
N PRO A 111 5.80 3.59 -5.36
CA PRO A 111 4.47 3.47 -4.77
C PRO A 111 4.11 1.99 -4.60
N VAL A 112 3.41 1.67 -3.51
CA VAL A 112 2.99 0.31 -3.17
C VAL A 112 1.47 0.25 -3.23
N LEU A 113 0.92 -0.82 -3.81
CA LEU A 113 -0.52 -1.02 -3.86
C LEU A 113 -1.01 -1.49 -2.49
N PHE A 114 -1.80 -0.65 -1.83
CA PHE A 114 -2.47 -1.02 -0.60
C PHE A 114 -3.86 -1.59 -0.88
N SER A 115 -4.22 -2.62 -0.13
CA SER A 115 -5.53 -3.26 -0.18
C SER A 115 -6.22 -3.15 1.18
N TYR A 116 -7.52 -3.31 1.19
CA TYR A 116 -8.35 -3.15 2.38
C TYR A 116 -9.23 -4.38 2.56
N LEU A 117 -9.17 -4.98 3.74
CA LEU A 117 -10.15 -5.96 4.19
C LEU A 117 -11.40 -5.20 4.63
N ARG A 118 -12.47 -5.34 3.87
CA ARG A 118 -13.76 -4.71 4.12
C ARG A 118 -14.68 -5.67 4.86
N ILE A 119 -15.19 -5.24 6.00
CA ILE A 119 -16.19 -5.96 6.79
C ILE A 119 -17.47 -5.13 6.81
N ILE A 120 -18.55 -5.74 6.35
CA ILE A 120 -19.87 -5.11 6.27
C ILE A 120 -20.69 -5.62 7.45
N THR A 121 -21.08 -4.73 8.35
CA THR A 121 -21.97 -5.05 9.47
C THR A 121 -23.30 -4.32 9.31
N LEU A 122 -24.32 -4.73 10.08
CA LEU A 122 -25.61 -4.01 10.14
C LEU A 122 -25.45 -2.53 10.56
N GLY A 123 -24.38 -2.20 11.29
CA GLY A 123 -24.05 -0.83 11.74
C GLY A 123 -23.13 -0.05 10.79
N GLY A 124 -22.88 -0.57 9.59
CA GLY A 124 -22.04 0.06 8.57
C GLY A 124 -20.78 -0.73 8.23
N THR A 125 -19.95 -0.11 7.38
CA THR A 125 -18.75 -0.72 6.80
C THR A 125 -17.50 -0.36 7.59
N ARG A 126 -16.56 -1.31 7.70
CA ARG A 126 -15.25 -1.14 8.34
C ARG A 126 -14.16 -1.64 7.39
N ASP A 127 -13.19 -0.78 7.11
CA ASP A 127 -12.10 -1.07 6.17
C ASP A 127 -10.78 -1.14 6.94
N PHE A 128 -10.04 -2.23 6.77
CA PHE A 128 -8.76 -2.48 7.42
C PHE A 128 -7.65 -2.60 6.37
N LYS A 129 -6.72 -1.65 6.38
CA LYS A 129 -5.62 -1.56 5.42
C LYS A 129 -4.58 -2.67 5.62
N PHE A 130 -4.11 -3.28 4.54
CA PHE A 130 -2.98 -4.21 4.49
C PHE A 130 -2.15 -4.03 3.20
N ASP A 131 -0.95 -4.58 3.19
CA ASP A 131 -0.05 -4.52 2.03
C ASP A 131 -0.23 -5.79 1.17
N LYS A 132 -0.61 -5.63 -0.10
CA LYS A 132 -0.75 -6.74 -1.04
C LYS A 132 0.60 -7.07 -1.70
N SER A 133 1.65 -7.18 -0.89
CA SER A 133 2.92 -7.75 -1.36
C SER A 133 2.78 -9.27 -1.50
N GLU A 134 3.43 -9.84 -2.51
CA GLU A 134 3.14 -11.15 -3.15
C GLU A 134 2.91 -12.36 -2.21
N ALA A 135 3.40 -12.34 -0.97
CA ALA A 135 3.23 -13.46 -0.03
C ALA A 135 1.94 -13.42 0.82
N ALA A 136 1.27 -12.27 0.95
CA ALA A 136 0.09 -12.11 1.80
C ALA A 136 -1.24 -12.27 1.03
N SER A 137 -1.21 -12.17 -0.29
CA SER A 137 -2.43 -12.16 -1.12
C SER A 137 -3.13 -13.52 -1.19
N GLU A 138 -2.38 -14.63 -1.14
CA GLU A 138 -2.96 -15.98 -1.20
C GLU A 138 -3.61 -16.35 0.12
N SER A 139 -2.94 -16.07 1.26
CA SER A 139 -3.49 -16.41 2.58
C SER A 139 -4.68 -15.55 3.00
N ILE A 140 -4.81 -14.31 2.50
CA ILE A 140 -6.00 -13.48 2.77
C ILE A 140 -7.22 -13.94 1.95
N ALA A 141 -7.01 -14.44 0.73
CA ALA A 141 -8.10 -14.98 -0.08
C ALA A 141 -8.67 -16.27 0.55
N ASP A 142 -7.79 -17.16 1.00
CA ASP A 142 -8.18 -18.35 1.76
C ASP A 142 -8.90 -18.00 3.06
N PHE A 143 -8.42 -16.98 3.77
CA PHE A 143 -9.06 -16.49 4.98
C PHE A 143 -10.48 -15.99 4.70
N ILE A 144 -10.67 -15.16 3.67
CA ILE A 144 -11.99 -14.64 3.30
C ILE A 144 -12.93 -15.75 2.87
N SER A 145 -12.44 -16.71 2.09
CA SER A 145 -13.26 -17.85 1.63
C SER A 145 -13.81 -18.64 2.83
N ARG A 146 -12.97 -18.95 3.82
CA ARG A 146 -13.40 -19.61 5.07
C ARG A 146 -14.37 -18.75 5.89
N LEU A 147 -14.19 -17.44 5.85
CA LEU A 147 -15.04 -16.47 6.55
C LEU A 147 -16.43 -16.39 5.91
N GLU A 148 -16.52 -16.38 4.57
CA GLU A 148 -17.77 -16.44 3.82
C GLU A 148 -18.51 -17.78 3.99
N GLU A 149 -17.79 -18.90 3.96
CA GLU A 149 -18.36 -20.22 4.27
C GLU A 149 -18.98 -20.24 5.68
N THR A 150 -18.27 -19.67 6.66
CA THR A 150 -18.75 -19.57 8.04
C THR A 150 -19.99 -18.66 8.14
N PHE A 151 -20.05 -17.55 7.39
CA PHE A 151 -21.25 -16.72 7.36
C PHE A 151 -22.45 -17.41 6.71
N THR A 152 -22.20 -18.19 5.66
CA THR A 152 -23.25 -18.89 4.94
C THR A 152 -23.88 -19.98 5.82
N SER A 153 -23.08 -20.65 6.66
CA SER A 153 -23.59 -21.66 7.60
C SER A 153 -24.46 -21.06 8.72
N TYR A 154 -24.26 -19.79 9.09
CA TYR A 154 -25.10 -19.09 10.07
C TYR A 154 -26.41 -18.51 9.51
N LYS A 155 -26.53 -18.42 8.17
CA LYS A 155 -27.74 -17.91 7.50
C LYS A 155 -28.75 -19.01 7.13
N GLN A 156 -28.39 -20.29 7.29
CA GLN A 156 -29.31 -21.43 7.22
C GLN A 156 -29.99 -21.65 8.57
#